data_AF-A0A4Z1E4D5-F1
#
_entry.id   AF-A0A4Z1E4D5-F1
#
_cell.length_a   1.000
_cell.length_b   1.000
_cell.length_c   1.000
_cell.angle_alpha   90.00
_cell.angle_beta   90.00
_cell.angle_gamma   90.00
#
_symmetry.space_group_name_H-M   'P 1'
#
loop_
_entity.id
_entity.type
_entity.pdbx_description
1 polymer ?
#
loop_
_entity_poly.entity_id
_entity_poly.type
_entity_poly.pdbx_seq_one_letter_code
_entity_poly.pdbx_strand_id
1 'polypeptide(L)'
;MIAVPDLTVVVEGAAVLEPGEHGLLPHRLPSWVRSQMPDPQLLTAERQPSGVRLRFRTDATRVELVLHPSRTTFAGVDRPRGHVDVTVDGEHVLRDELTGGDLTVVDLATGSPTIVRGEHHRTDVQLPSGTTTVELWLPHQESVELVALRADGVVDSAPGKGPRWIHHGSSISQGSNAAGPRDVWPIAAAEALGLDLRNLGLGGSALVDPALARVIRDASADVISLAFGINVVNLDGMRRRTLLAAVHGFLDTVRDGHPTAPILLITPLHCEIHERTPGPGGIDPAALATGRLRFLATGTTGDTALGRLTLEAVREVLADVVAHRADDPHLHLLDGLELYGAADERAAPLPDGLHPDTATHHLIAWRFVEHARSRHAPFAPVVGHTTGGSR
;
A
#
# COMPACT_ATOMS: atom_id res chain seq x y z
N MET A 1 -17.11 -20.74 -26.17
CA MET A 1 -15.81 -20.30 -26.73
C MET A 1 -15.11 -19.57 -25.60
N ILE A 2 -13.86 -19.89 -25.27
CA ILE A 2 -13.15 -19.18 -24.18
C ILE A 2 -12.52 -17.93 -24.78
N ALA A 3 -12.94 -16.75 -24.31
CA ALA A 3 -12.34 -15.47 -24.69
C ALA A 3 -11.04 -15.25 -23.92
N VAL A 4 -10.05 -14.65 -24.58
CA VAL A 4 -8.80 -14.15 -23.97
C VAL A 4 -8.77 -12.65 -24.20
N PRO A 5 -9.19 -11.84 -23.21
CA PRO A 5 -9.26 -10.39 -23.36
C PRO A 5 -7.86 -9.77 -23.38
N ASP A 6 -7.78 -8.57 -23.94
CA ASP A 6 -6.61 -7.71 -23.76
C ASP A 6 -6.54 -7.28 -22.29
N LEU A 7 -5.56 -7.80 -21.56
CA LEU A 7 -5.38 -7.51 -20.14
C LEU A 7 -5.13 -6.02 -19.88
N THR A 8 -4.60 -5.27 -20.86
CA THR A 8 -4.27 -3.85 -20.69
C THR A 8 -5.50 -2.98 -20.49
N VAL A 9 -6.69 -3.43 -20.89
CA VAL A 9 -7.94 -2.66 -20.76
C VAL A 9 -8.72 -2.95 -19.48
N VAL A 10 -8.30 -3.95 -18.69
CA VAL A 10 -8.98 -4.37 -17.45
C VAL A 10 -8.13 -4.23 -16.19
N VAL A 11 -6.81 -3.99 -16.31
CA VAL A 11 -5.95 -3.79 -15.14
C VAL A 11 -6.05 -2.35 -14.64
N GLU A 12 -6.44 -2.20 -13.39
CA GLU A 12 -6.53 -0.93 -12.68
C GLU A 12 -5.49 -0.85 -11.56
N GLY A 13 -5.01 0.36 -11.26
CA GLY A 13 -4.06 0.63 -10.16
C GLY A 13 -2.57 0.47 -10.51
N ALA A 14 -2.24 -0.13 -11.65
CA ALA A 14 -0.86 -0.17 -12.17
C ALA A 14 -0.49 1.14 -12.90
N ALA A 15 0.79 1.52 -12.87
CA ALA A 15 1.33 2.63 -13.66
C ALA A 15 1.65 2.20 -15.09
N VAL A 16 2.25 1.02 -15.23
CA VAL A 16 2.72 0.44 -16.49
C VAL A 16 2.58 -1.08 -16.38
N LEU A 17 2.23 -1.73 -17.50
CA LEU A 17 2.36 -3.18 -17.67
C LEU A 17 3.56 -3.43 -18.59
N GLU A 18 4.54 -4.20 -18.14
CA GLU A 18 5.71 -4.56 -18.94
C GLU A 18 5.72 -6.05 -19.25
N PRO A 19 6.15 -6.48 -20.45
CA PRO A 19 6.37 -7.89 -20.73
C PRO A 19 7.41 -8.49 -19.77
N GLY A 20 7.05 -9.59 -19.11
CA GLY A 20 7.91 -10.44 -18.30
C GLY A 20 8.24 -11.76 -18.99
N GLU A 21 8.77 -12.72 -18.22
CA GLU A 21 9.15 -14.06 -18.74
C GLU A 21 7.91 -14.91 -19.08
N HIS A 22 6.84 -14.74 -18.29
CA HIS A 22 5.63 -15.56 -18.33
C HIS A 22 4.37 -14.79 -18.78
N GLY A 23 4.33 -13.48 -18.60
CA GLY A 23 3.15 -12.67 -18.88
C GLY A 23 3.41 -11.17 -18.75
N LEU A 24 2.39 -10.39 -18.38
CA LEU A 24 2.54 -8.95 -18.12
C LEU A 24 2.82 -8.70 -16.63
N LEU A 25 3.90 -7.99 -16.32
CA LEU A 25 4.26 -7.56 -14.97
C LEU A 25 3.66 -6.16 -14.69
N PRO A 26 2.71 -6.03 -13.73
CA PRO A 26 2.25 -4.75 -13.27
C PRO A 26 3.31 -4.04 -12.42
N HIS A 27 3.66 -2.81 -12.82
CA HIS A 27 4.49 -1.89 -12.06
C HIS A 27 3.63 -0.80 -11.45
N ARG A 28 3.77 -0.53 -10.13
CA ARG A 28 3.06 0.59 -9.48
C ARG A 28 3.73 1.94 -9.74
N LEU A 29 4.96 1.96 -10.24
CA LEU A 29 5.72 3.16 -10.60
C LEU A 29 6.08 3.22 -12.09
N PRO A 30 6.11 4.42 -12.70
CA PRO A 30 6.57 4.60 -14.07
C PRO A 30 8.02 4.13 -14.28
N SER A 31 8.35 3.71 -15.49
CA SER A 31 9.70 3.27 -15.88
C SER A 31 10.79 4.28 -15.56
N TRP A 32 10.54 5.58 -15.78
CA TRP A 32 11.51 6.62 -15.52
C TRP A 32 11.92 6.71 -14.03
N VAL A 33 11.02 6.39 -13.09
CA VAL A 33 11.35 6.37 -11.65
C VAL A 33 12.33 5.25 -11.37
N ARG A 34 12.03 4.05 -11.89
CA ARG A 34 12.87 2.86 -11.71
C ARG A 34 14.26 3.04 -12.32
N SER A 35 14.37 3.78 -13.42
CA SER A 35 15.67 4.13 -14.01
C SER A 35 16.46 5.16 -13.20
N GLN A 36 15.79 6.15 -12.58
CA GLN A 36 16.45 7.17 -11.76
C GLN A 36 16.79 6.67 -10.35
N MET A 37 15.99 5.75 -9.82
CA MET A 37 16.11 5.20 -8.47
C MET A 37 16.10 3.67 -8.54
N PRO A 38 17.19 3.03 -9.02
CA PRO A 38 17.31 1.57 -9.06
C PRO A 38 17.61 0.97 -7.67
N ASP A 39 16.98 1.52 -6.63
CA ASP A 39 17.11 1.05 -5.25
C ASP A 39 16.43 -0.32 -5.10
N PRO A 40 17.13 -1.37 -4.62
CA PRO A 40 16.56 -2.72 -4.53
C PRO A 40 15.28 -2.83 -3.70
N GLN A 41 15.17 -2.04 -2.62
CA GLN A 41 13.99 -2.04 -1.76
C GLN A 41 12.78 -1.43 -2.49
N LEU A 42 12.99 -0.27 -3.14
CA LEU A 42 11.96 0.38 -3.94
C LEU A 42 11.52 -0.49 -5.12
N LEU A 43 12.46 -1.08 -5.85
CA LEU A 43 12.19 -1.96 -7.00
C LEU A 43 11.43 -3.24 -6.60
N THR A 44 11.64 -3.74 -5.38
CA THR A 44 10.85 -4.86 -4.85
C THR A 44 9.42 -4.41 -4.52
N ALA A 45 9.29 -3.31 -3.76
CA ALA A 45 7.99 -2.81 -3.31
C ALA A 45 7.07 -2.41 -4.47
N GLU A 46 7.61 -1.76 -5.51
CA GLU A 46 6.81 -1.25 -6.64
C GLU A 46 6.26 -2.37 -7.54
N ARG A 47 6.95 -3.52 -7.61
CA ARG A 47 6.52 -4.72 -8.37
C ARG A 47 5.48 -5.56 -7.64
N GLN A 48 5.33 -5.36 -6.33
CA GLN A 48 4.27 -6.02 -5.56
C GLN A 48 2.96 -5.25 -5.78
N PRO A 49 1.92 -5.87 -6.37
CA PRO A 49 0.77 -5.18 -6.93
C PRO A 49 -0.29 -4.80 -5.88
N SER A 50 0.11 -4.27 -4.73
CA SER A 50 -0.81 -3.81 -3.68
C SER A 50 -1.76 -2.73 -4.22
N GLY A 51 -3.06 -3.02 -4.20
CA GLY A 51 -4.12 -2.15 -4.71
C GLY A 51 -4.38 -2.26 -6.22
N VAL A 52 -3.59 -3.07 -6.94
CA VAL A 52 -3.82 -3.38 -8.35
C VAL A 52 -4.85 -4.51 -8.43
N ARG A 53 -5.72 -4.44 -9.44
CA ARG A 53 -6.79 -5.42 -9.65
C ARG A 53 -7.12 -5.54 -11.13
N LEU A 54 -7.69 -6.67 -11.53
CA LEU A 54 -8.38 -6.78 -12.80
C LEU A 54 -9.86 -6.49 -12.55
N ARG A 55 -10.43 -5.51 -13.25
CA ARG A 55 -11.84 -5.12 -13.13
C ARG A 55 -12.50 -5.10 -14.51
N PHE A 56 -13.61 -5.83 -14.64
CA PHE A 56 -14.32 -5.94 -15.91
C PHE A 56 -15.79 -6.29 -15.70
N ARG A 57 -16.60 -6.07 -16.74
CA ARG A 57 -17.96 -6.58 -16.85
C ARG A 57 -17.97 -7.82 -17.72
N THR A 58 -18.76 -8.81 -17.34
CA THR A 58 -18.87 -10.06 -18.11
C THR A 58 -20.24 -10.70 -17.98
N ASP A 59 -20.68 -11.40 -19.02
CA ASP A 59 -21.82 -12.33 -19.00
C ASP A 59 -21.36 -13.80 -18.85
N ALA A 60 -20.07 -14.02 -18.62
CA ALA A 60 -19.47 -15.33 -18.38
C ALA A 60 -20.05 -15.97 -17.11
N THR A 61 -20.13 -17.30 -17.13
CA THR A 61 -20.45 -18.12 -15.98
C THR A 61 -19.21 -18.69 -15.29
N ARG A 62 -18.06 -18.69 -15.99
CA ARG A 62 -16.76 -19.06 -15.44
C ARG A 62 -15.68 -18.10 -15.89
N VAL A 63 -14.86 -17.67 -14.92
CA VAL A 63 -13.62 -16.93 -15.15
C VAL A 63 -12.46 -17.70 -14.54
N GLU A 64 -11.33 -17.73 -15.24
CA GLU A 64 -10.06 -18.28 -14.78
C GLU A 64 -8.97 -17.22 -14.94
N LEU A 65 -8.27 -16.90 -13.84
CA LEU A 65 -7.08 -16.04 -13.83
C LEU A 65 -5.84 -16.93 -13.65
N VAL A 66 -4.86 -16.79 -14.55
CA VAL A 66 -3.57 -17.49 -14.48
C VAL A 66 -2.48 -16.49 -14.13
N LEU A 67 -1.77 -16.75 -13.04
CA LEU A 67 -0.69 -15.91 -12.51
C LEU A 67 0.62 -16.70 -12.43
N HIS A 68 1.74 -16.01 -12.58
CA HIS A 68 3.04 -16.51 -12.15
C HIS A 68 3.56 -15.66 -10.99
N PRO A 69 3.39 -16.09 -9.72
CA PRO A 69 3.89 -15.35 -8.58
C PRO A 69 5.40 -15.52 -8.42
N SER A 70 6.07 -14.50 -7.88
CA SER A 70 7.46 -14.57 -7.44
C SER A 70 7.60 -13.94 -6.07
N ARG A 71 8.30 -14.63 -5.17
CA ARG A 71 8.47 -14.18 -3.78
C ARG A 71 9.88 -14.44 -3.24
N THR A 72 10.23 -13.67 -2.21
CA THR A 72 11.49 -13.81 -1.50
C THR A 72 11.24 -14.15 -0.03
N THR A 73 11.96 -15.14 0.49
CA THR A 73 11.99 -15.48 1.92
C THR A 73 13.43 -15.63 2.42
N PHE A 74 13.60 -15.76 3.73
CA PHE A 74 14.89 -16.07 4.35
C PHE A 74 14.95 -17.55 4.73
N ALA A 75 16.14 -18.13 4.68
CA ALA A 75 16.35 -19.51 5.09
C ALA A 75 15.85 -19.74 6.53
N GLY A 76 14.97 -20.73 6.72
CA GLY A 76 14.38 -21.05 8.03
C GLY A 76 13.25 -20.13 8.50
N VAL A 77 12.84 -19.14 7.69
CA VAL A 77 11.70 -18.26 7.99
C VAL A 77 10.50 -18.65 7.15
N ASP A 78 9.41 -18.99 7.83
CA ASP A 78 8.12 -19.20 7.18
C ASP A 78 7.42 -17.85 6.96
N ARG A 79 6.91 -17.64 5.74
CA ARG A 79 6.19 -16.42 5.34
C ARG A 79 4.90 -16.81 4.66
N PRO A 80 3.75 -16.29 5.12
CA PRO A 80 2.46 -16.50 4.48
C PRO A 80 2.50 -16.15 2.99
N ARG A 81 1.72 -16.88 2.19
CA ARG A 81 1.53 -16.58 0.77
C ARG A 81 0.63 -15.36 0.57
N GLY A 82 0.75 -14.76 -0.60
CA GLY A 82 -0.24 -13.82 -1.14
C GLY A 82 -1.57 -14.49 -1.44
N HIS A 83 -2.60 -13.67 -1.64
CA HIS A 83 -3.93 -14.12 -2.02
C HIS A 83 -4.45 -13.31 -3.21
N VAL A 84 -5.38 -13.91 -3.95
CA VAL A 84 -6.30 -13.22 -4.84
C VAL A 84 -7.65 -13.13 -4.14
N ASP A 85 -8.13 -11.91 -3.87
CA ASP A 85 -9.51 -11.70 -3.39
C ASP A 85 -10.40 -11.37 -4.59
N VAL A 86 -11.57 -12.01 -4.69
CA VAL A 86 -12.50 -11.86 -5.80
C VAL A 86 -13.80 -11.25 -5.31
N THR A 87 -14.25 -10.21 -6.01
CA THR A 87 -15.58 -9.64 -5.80
C THR A 87 -16.46 -9.76 -7.04
N VAL A 88 -17.76 -9.94 -6.83
CA VAL A 88 -18.78 -9.93 -7.87
C VAL A 88 -19.85 -8.94 -7.44
N ASP A 89 -20.05 -7.89 -8.25
CA ASP A 89 -20.93 -6.76 -7.97
C ASP A 89 -20.69 -6.13 -6.57
N GLY A 90 -19.42 -6.09 -6.15
CA GLY A 90 -18.97 -5.53 -4.88
C GLY A 90 -18.95 -6.51 -3.70
N GLU A 91 -19.58 -7.67 -3.82
CA GLU A 91 -19.62 -8.69 -2.77
C GLU A 91 -18.38 -9.59 -2.81
N HIS A 92 -17.78 -9.88 -1.64
CA HIS A 92 -16.64 -10.81 -1.55
C HIS A 92 -17.12 -12.25 -1.77
N VAL A 93 -16.59 -12.93 -2.80
CA VAL A 93 -17.01 -14.31 -3.12
C VAL A 93 -15.91 -15.35 -2.94
N LEU A 94 -14.64 -14.96 -3.02
CA LEU A 94 -13.51 -15.88 -2.94
C LEU A 94 -12.25 -15.17 -2.40
N ARG A 95 -11.54 -15.86 -1.52
CA ARG A 95 -10.13 -15.61 -1.20
C ARG A 95 -9.33 -16.85 -1.57
N ASP A 96 -8.44 -16.71 -2.53
CA ASP A 96 -7.64 -17.81 -3.06
C ASP A 96 -6.16 -17.62 -2.70
N GLU A 97 -5.57 -18.57 -1.98
CA GLU A 97 -4.15 -18.50 -1.58
C GLU A 97 -3.25 -18.87 -2.75
N LEU A 98 -2.22 -18.04 -3.00
CA LEU A 98 -1.28 -18.28 -4.09
C LEU A 98 -0.49 -19.58 -3.88
N THR A 99 -0.42 -20.35 -4.96
CA THR A 99 0.36 -21.60 -5.06
C THR A 99 1.42 -21.46 -6.16
N GLY A 100 2.34 -22.42 -6.25
CA GLY A 100 3.39 -22.40 -7.28
C GLY A 100 4.25 -21.13 -7.27
N GLY A 101 4.74 -20.76 -8.45
CA GLY A 101 5.60 -19.62 -8.70
C GLY A 101 7.05 -19.80 -8.28
N ASP A 102 7.84 -18.75 -8.51
CA ASP A 102 9.26 -18.72 -8.20
C ASP A 102 9.52 -18.28 -6.75
N LEU A 103 10.38 -19.03 -6.07
CA LEU A 103 10.82 -18.73 -4.70
C LEU A 103 12.32 -18.43 -4.69
N THR A 104 12.67 -17.24 -4.23
CA THR A 104 14.05 -16.89 -3.85
C THR A 104 14.23 -17.04 -2.34
N VAL A 105 15.10 -17.95 -1.91
CA VAL A 105 15.49 -18.13 -0.52
C VAL A 105 16.84 -17.47 -0.29
N VAL A 106 16.90 -16.45 0.56
CA VAL A 106 18.14 -15.75 0.90
C VAL A 106 18.70 -16.29 2.21
N ASP A 107 19.95 -16.75 2.19
CA ASP A 107 20.71 -17.02 3.40
C ASP A 107 21.24 -15.71 3.98
N LEU A 108 20.77 -15.31 5.15
CA LEU A 108 21.18 -14.06 5.79
C LEU A 108 22.65 -14.04 6.25
N ALA A 109 23.27 -15.21 6.46
CA ALA A 109 24.66 -15.30 6.88
C ALA A 109 25.63 -15.09 5.71
N THR A 110 25.27 -15.55 4.52
CA THR A 110 26.12 -15.47 3.31
C THR A 110 25.65 -14.43 2.30
N GLY A 111 24.40 -13.97 2.41
CA GLY A 111 23.71 -13.14 1.40
C GLY A 111 23.35 -13.90 0.12
N SER A 112 23.58 -15.21 0.06
CA SER A 112 23.44 -15.98 -1.19
C SER A 112 21.97 -16.34 -1.46
N PRO A 113 21.46 -16.14 -2.69
CA PRO A 113 20.12 -16.56 -3.06
C PRO A 113 20.13 -18.00 -3.61
N THR A 114 19.12 -18.78 -3.23
CA THR A 114 18.73 -20.03 -3.90
C THR A 114 17.38 -19.82 -4.57
N ILE A 115 17.29 -20.12 -5.87
CA ILE A 115 16.06 -19.96 -6.65
C ILE A 115 15.43 -21.33 -6.88
N VAL A 116 14.14 -21.45 -6.53
CA VAL A 116 13.31 -22.62 -6.83
C VAL A 116 12.22 -22.16 -7.80
N ARG A 117 12.19 -22.76 -8.99
CA ARG A 117 11.17 -22.46 -10.02
C ARG A 117 9.90 -23.27 -9.76
N GLY A 118 8.74 -22.69 -10.06
CA GLY A 118 7.44 -23.33 -9.82
C GLY A 118 6.42 -23.14 -10.94
N GLU A 119 5.35 -23.92 -10.85
CA GLU A 119 4.22 -23.88 -11.79
C GLU A 119 3.39 -22.61 -11.64
N HIS A 120 2.57 -22.28 -12.65
CA HIS A 120 1.61 -21.18 -12.58
C HIS A 120 0.52 -21.44 -11.52
N HIS A 121 0.06 -20.35 -10.89
CA HIS A 121 -1.15 -20.33 -10.08
C HIS A 121 -2.39 -20.12 -10.95
N ARG A 122 -3.53 -20.71 -10.56
CA ARG A 122 -4.81 -20.55 -11.23
C ARG A 122 -5.91 -20.29 -10.21
N THR A 123 -6.62 -19.19 -10.39
CA THR A 123 -7.83 -18.84 -9.63
C THR A 123 -9.04 -19.09 -10.51
N ASP A 124 -9.91 -19.99 -10.07
CA ASP A 124 -11.14 -20.37 -10.75
C ASP A 124 -12.36 -19.79 -10.05
N VAL A 125 -13.19 -19.04 -10.78
CA VAL A 125 -14.36 -18.34 -10.24
C VAL A 125 -15.62 -18.77 -10.99
N GLN A 126 -16.63 -19.19 -10.23
CA GLN A 126 -17.99 -19.39 -10.75
C GLN A 126 -18.78 -18.09 -10.57
N LEU A 127 -19.46 -17.64 -11.62
CA LEU A 127 -20.24 -16.41 -11.65
C LEU A 127 -21.74 -16.73 -11.75
N PRO A 128 -22.61 -15.87 -11.18
CA PRO A 128 -24.05 -15.99 -11.38
C PRO A 128 -24.40 -15.72 -12.84
N SER A 129 -25.57 -16.18 -13.28
CA SER A 129 -26.05 -15.89 -14.63
C SER A 129 -26.38 -14.41 -14.82
N GLY A 130 -26.12 -13.89 -16.02
CA GLY A 130 -26.34 -12.48 -16.37
C GLY A 130 -25.05 -11.66 -16.33
N THR A 131 -25.16 -10.37 -16.61
CA THR A 131 -23.99 -9.47 -16.64
C THR A 131 -23.62 -9.01 -15.23
N THR A 132 -22.40 -9.29 -14.81
CA THR A 132 -21.84 -8.87 -13.52
C THR A 132 -20.57 -8.04 -13.69
N THR A 133 -20.18 -7.30 -12.65
CA THR A 133 -18.87 -6.66 -12.53
C THR A 133 -17.99 -7.51 -11.63
N VAL A 134 -16.82 -7.94 -12.11
CA VAL A 134 -15.87 -8.76 -11.37
C VAL A 134 -14.63 -7.93 -11.06
N GLU A 135 -14.14 -8.01 -9.82
CA GLU A 135 -12.80 -7.50 -9.44
C GLU A 135 -11.95 -8.64 -8.88
N LEU A 136 -10.76 -8.88 -9.46
CA LEU A 136 -9.74 -9.79 -8.93
C LEU A 136 -8.59 -8.95 -8.37
N TRP A 137 -8.52 -8.83 -7.05
CA TRP A 137 -7.50 -8.06 -6.34
C TRP A 137 -6.20 -8.86 -6.23
N LEU A 138 -5.10 -8.27 -6.70
CA LEU A 138 -3.79 -8.92 -6.73
C LEU A 138 -3.08 -8.85 -5.36
N PRO A 139 -2.15 -9.77 -5.05
CA PRO A 139 -1.47 -9.82 -3.76
C PRO A 139 -0.63 -8.56 -3.47
N HIS A 140 -0.41 -8.24 -2.20
CA HIS A 140 0.36 -7.05 -1.79
C HIS A 140 1.82 -7.36 -1.42
N GLN A 141 2.17 -8.64 -1.28
CA GLN A 141 3.43 -9.14 -0.72
C GLN A 141 4.23 -10.06 -1.67
N GLU A 142 3.72 -10.37 -2.85
CA GLU A 142 4.40 -11.12 -3.91
C GLU A 142 4.29 -10.33 -5.21
N SER A 143 5.32 -10.32 -6.07
CA SER A 143 5.13 -9.85 -7.44
C SER A 143 4.42 -10.93 -8.24
N VAL A 144 3.58 -10.57 -9.20
CA VAL A 144 2.90 -11.54 -10.06
C VAL A 144 2.98 -11.10 -11.51
N GLU A 145 3.27 -12.03 -12.42
CA GLU A 145 3.02 -11.81 -13.84
C GLU A 145 1.61 -12.31 -14.20
N LEU A 146 0.87 -11.49 -14.94
CA LEU A 146 -0.45 -11.80 -15.47
C LEU A 146 -0.27 -12.64 -16.74
N VAL A 147 -0.47 -13.96 -16.63
CA VAL A 147 -0.23 -14.91 -17.73
C VAL A 147 -1.44 -14.97 -18.66
N ALA A 148 -2.65 -15.10 -18.11
CA ALA A 148 -3.89 -15.11 -18.88
C ALA A 148 -5.10 -14.78 -18.01
N LEU A 149 -6.11 -14.15 -18.63
CA LEU A 149 -7.48 -14.14 -18.15
C LEU A 149 -8.32 -14.92 -19.17
N ARG A 150 -9.17 -15.82 -18.71
CA ARG A 150 -10.02 -16.68 -19.55
C ARG A 150 -11.44 -16.62 -19.05
N ALA A 151 -12.39 -16.41 -19.95
CA ALA A 151 -13.81 -16.38 -19.63
C ALA A 151 -14.62 -17.15 -20.67
N ASP A 152 -15.73 -17.77 -20.27
CA ASP A 152 -16.67 -18.42 -21.20
C ASP A 152 -17.75 -17.47 -21.77
N GLY A 153 -17.57 -16.17 -21.55
CA GLY A 153 -18.39 -15.07 -22.08
C GLY A 153 -17.54 -13.86 -22.52
N VAL A 154 -18.19 -12.73 -22.74
CA VAL A 154 -17.54 -11.46 -23.13
C VAL A 154 -16.88 -10.81 -21.92
N VAL A 155 -15.73 -10.17 -22.10
CA VAL A 155 -15.06 -9.39 -21.06
C VAL A 155 -14.89 -7.96 -21.57
N ASP A 156 -15.62 -7.03 -20.95
CA ASP A 156 -15.61 -5.61 -21.28
C ASP A 156 -15.03 -4.76 -20.14
N SER A 157 -14.47 -3.59 -20.46
CA SER A 157 -14.05 -2.63 -19.44
C SER A 157 -15.22 -2.22 -18.53
N ALA A 158 -15.00 -2.17 -17.22
CA ALA A 158 -16.01 -1.66 -16.30
C ALA A 158 -16.01 -0.13 -16.23
N PRO A 159 -17.13 0.52 -15.88
CA PRO A 159 -17.15 1.94 -15.52
C PRO A 159 -16.28 2.23 -14.28
N GLY A 160 -15.73 3.44 -14.19
CA GLY A 160 -14.94 3.88 -13.03
C GLY A 160 -15.69 3.83 -11.70
N LYS A 161 -14.98 3.57 -10.60
CA LYS A 161 -15.54 3.28 -9.25
C LYS A 161 -16.03 4.52 -8.50
N GLY A 162 -15.58 5.71 -8.89
CA GLY A 162 -15.88 6.96 -8.20
C GLY A 162 -14.73 7.95 -8.30
N PRO A 163 -14.64 8.90 -7.36
CA PRO A 163 -13.51 9.82 -7.29
C PRO A 163 -12.19 9.11 -7.02
N ARG A 164 -11.12 9.63 -7.61
CA ARG A 164 -9.77 9.06 -7.56
C ARG A 164 -9.05 9.51 -6.31
N TRP A 165 -8.57 8.53 -5.56
CA TRP A 165 -7.76 8.75 -4.38
C TRP A 165 -6.35 8.21 -4.62
N ILE A 166 -5.33 9.08 -4.48
CA ILE A 166 -3.94 8.64 -4.39
C ILE A 166 -3.54 8.60 -2.91
N HIS A 167 -3.09 7.43 -2.45
CA HIS A 167 -2.47 7.28 -1.14
C HIS A 167 -0.99 6.95 -1.29
N HIS A 168 -0.11 7.75 -0.69
CA HIS A 168 1.31 7.40 -0.58
C HIS A 168 1.66 7.13 0.88
N GLY A 169 2.38 6.02 1.13
CA GLY A 169 2.75 5.60 2.48
C GLY A 169 3.80 4.51 2.47
N SER A 170 4.02 3.91 3.64
CA SER A 170 5.07 2.91 3.89
C SER A 170 4.57 1.46 3.68
N SER A 171 5.27 0.50 4.28
CA SER A 171 4.87 -0.91 4.37
C SER A 171 3.52 -1.12 5.04
N ILE A 172 3.14 -0.24 5.96
CA ILE A 172 1.81 -0.25 6.60
C ILE A 172 0.72 0.03 5.54
N SER A 173 0.93 1.00 4.66
CA SER A 173 0.01 1.30 3.57
C SER A 173 0.09 0.29 2.42
N GLN A 174 1.23 -0.38 2.28
CA GLN A 174 1.37 -1.48 1.32
C GLN A 174 0.60 -2.72 1.76
N GLY A 175 0.49 -2.99 3.06
CA GLY A 175 -0.29 -4.12 3.60
C GLY A 175 0.50 -5.13 4.43
N SER A 176 1.71 -4.80 4.91
CA SER A 176 2.49 -5.74 5.73
C SER A 176 1.65 -6.31 6.89
N ASN A 177 1.58 -7.64 6.96
CA ASN A 177 0.81 -8.44 7.94
C ASN A 177 -0.73 -8.40 7.77
N ALA A 178 -1.26 -7.81 6.69
CA ALA A 178 -2.65 -8.03 6.27
C ALA A 178 -2.82 -9.45 5.71
N ALA A 179 -3.97 -10.07 6.00
CA ALA A 179 -4.25 -11.45 5.58
C ALA A 179 -4.50 -11.57 4.07
N GLY A 180 -5.21 -10.60 3.48
CA GLY A 180 -5.48 -10.55 2.04
C GLY A 180 -5.39 -9.13 1.48
N PRO A 181 -5.42 -8.99 0.14
CA PRO A 181 -5.28 -7.69 -0.51
C PRO A 181 -6.38 -6.70 -0.13
N ARG A 182 -7.62 -7.13 0.11
CA ARG A 182 -8.70 -6.22 0.54
C ARG A 182 -8.64 -5.83 2.01
N ASP A 183 -7.86 -6.53 2.83
CA ASP A 183 -7.68 -6.21 4.24
C ASP A 183 -6.69 -5.07 4.49
N VAL A 184 -5.94 -4.67 3.46
CA VAL A 184 -4.98 -3.57 3.54
C VAL A 184 -5.73 -2.27 3.77
N TRP A 185 -5.36 -1.54 4.84
CA TRP A 185 -6.20 -0.46 5.37
C TRP A 185 -6.63 0.61 4.36
N PRO A 186 -5.79 1.10 3.41
CA PRO A 186 -6.25 2.07 2.41
C PRO A 186 -7.25 1.45 1.43
N ILE A 187 -7.09 0.17 1.10
CA ILE A 187 -7.98 -0.57 0.19
C ILE A 187 -9.34 -0.74 0.86
N ALA A 188 -9.37 -1.25 2.10
CA ALA A 188 -10.59 -1.37 2.89
C ALA A 188 -11.31 -0.02 3.07
N ALA A 189 -10.56 1.06 3.34
CA ALA A 189 -11.12 2.41 3.44
C ALA A 189 -11.68 2.90 2.09
N ALA A 190 -10.98 2.65 0.98
CA ALA A 190 -11.42 3.08 -0.35
C ALA A 190 -12.73 2.39 -0.74
N GLU A 191 -12.87 1.10 -0.47
CA GLU A 191 -14.10 0.36 -0.71
C GLU A 191 -15.27 0.92 0.13
N ALA A 192 -15.04 1.18 1.42
CA ALA A 192 -16.06 1.75 2.31
C ALA A 192 -16.47 3.19 1.94
N LEU A 193 -15.61 3.93 1.25
CA LEU A 193 -15.83 5.32 0.82
C LEU A 193 -16.27 5.45 -0.64
N GLY A 194 -16.29 4.35 -1.41
CA GLY A 194 -16.59 4.39 -2.85
C GLY A 194 -15.53 5.12 -3.67
N LEU A 195 -14.26 5.05 -3.27
CA LEU A 195 -13.14 5.73 -3.92
C LEU A 195 -12.38 4.78 -4.85
N ASP A 196 -11.89 5.33 -5.95
CA ASP A 196 -10.95 4.64 -6.83
C ASP A 196 -9.51 4.88 -6.36
N LEU A 197 -8.99 3.92 -5.59
CA LEU A 197 -7.67 4.03 -4.97
C LEU A 197 -6.55 3.65 -5.95
N ARG A 198 -5.55 4.52 -6.03
CA ARG A 198 -4.18 4.19 -6.43
C ARG A 198 -3.29 4.12 -5.20
N ASN A 199 -2.92 2.90 -4.81
CA ASN A 199 -2.09 2.67 -3.62
C ASN A 199 -0.59 2.75 -3.95
N LEU A 200 0.03 3.85 -3.55
CA LEU A 200 1.48 4.07 -3.57
C LEU A 200 2.10 3.85 -2.17
N GLY A 201 1.55 2.91 -1.40
CA GLY A 201 2.22 2.33 -0.23
C GLY A 201 3.43 1.51 -0.65
N LEU A 202 4.64 1.98 -0.35
CA LEU A 202 5.91 1.39 -0.81
C LEU A 202 6.74 1.01 0.41
N GLY A 203 6.77 -0.29 0.71
CA GLY A 203 7.43 -0.87 1.88
C GLY A 203 8.90 -0.54 1.94
N GLY A 204 9.31 0.15 3.01
CA GLY A 204 10.69 0.57 3.23
C GLY A 204 11.13 1.80 2.44
N SER A 205 10.25 2.38 1.60
CA SER A 205 10.63 3.41 0.62
C SER A 205 9.79 4.69 0.69
N ALA A 206 9.00 4.90 1.75
CA ALA A 206 8.30 6.18 1.97
C ALA A 206 9.25 7.25 2.55
N LEU A 207 10.22 7.70 1.74
CA LEU A 207 11.34 8.54 2.15
C LEU A 207 11.23 10.01 1.72
N VAL A 208 10.03 10.46 1.35
CA VAL A 208 9.78 11.84 0.85
C VAL A 208 10.56 12.11 -0.45
N ASP A 209 10.66 11.10 -1.30
CA ASP A 209 11.42 11.18 -2.55
C ASP A 209 10.80 12.16 -3.56
N PRO A 210 11.58 13.10 -4.12
CA PRO A 210 11.07 14.02 -5.15
C PRO A 210 10.53 13.31 -6.41
N ALA A 211 11.02 12.11 -6.71
CA ALA A 211 10.48 11.30 -7.80
C ALA A 211 9.02 10.90 -7.52
N LEU A 212 8.70 10.51 -6.28
CA LEU A 212 7.33 10.15 -5.91
C LEU A 212 6.40 11.36 -5.91
N ALA A 213 6.89 12.54 -5.51
CA ALA A 213 6.13 13.78 -5.64
C ALA A 213 5.73 14.06 -7.10
N ARG A 214 6.66 13.86 -8.06
CA ARG A 214 6.39 13.99 -9.49
C ARG A 214 5.42 12.94 -10.02
N VAL A 215 5.51 11.69 -9.55
CA VAL A 215 4.53 10.65 -9.90
C VAL A 215 3.13 11.06 -9.47
N ILE A 216 2.97 11.60 -8.25
CA ILE A 216 1.68 12.05 -7.73
C ILE A 216 1.19 13.29 -8.51
N ARG A 217 2.07 14.26 -8.77
CA ARG A 217 1.80 15.46 -9.57
C ARG A 217 1.23 15.10 -10.95
N ASP A 218 1.84 14.14 -11.63
CA ASP A 218 1.49 13.79 -13.02
C ASP A 218 0.28 12.84 -13.10
N ALA A 219 -0.05 12.16 -12.01
CA ALA A 219 -1.21 11.28 -11.91
C ALA A 219 -2.48 12.09 -11.59
N SER A 220 -3.62 11.68 -12.15
CA SER A 220 -4.88 12.33 -11.80
C SER A 220 -5.39 11.88 -10.43
N ALA A 221 -5.80 12.84 -9.61
CA ALA A 221 -6.34 12.62 -8.28
C ALA A 221 -7.42 13.65 -7.98
N ASP A 222 -8.47 13.21 -7.30
CA ASP A 222 -9.50 14.10 -6.76
C ASP A 222 -9.26 14.34 -5.25
N VAL A 223 -8.54 13.42 -4.59
CA VAL A 223 -8.02 13.57 -3.22
C VAL A 223 -6.69 12.83 -3.07
N ILE A 224 -5.80 13.37 -2.23
CA ILE A 224 -4.47 12.81 -1.98
C ILE A 224 -4.27 12.65 -0.48
N SER A 225 -3.69 11.53 -0.05
CA SER A 225 -3.18 11.40 1.31
C SER A 225 -1.73 10.91 1.34
N LEU A 226 -0.93 11.52 2.21
CA LEU A 226 0.52 11.33 2.30
C LEU A 226 0.87 10.93 3.74
N ALA A 227 1.35 9.72 3.94
CA ALA A 227 1.79 9.22 5.24
C ALA A 227 3.31 9.07 5.27
N PHE A 228 3.98 9.90 6.07
CA PHE A 228 5.45 9.90 6.17
C PHE A 228 5.92 9.60 7.60
N GLY A 229 7.12 9.02 7.71
CA GLY A 229 7.89 9.04 8.94
C GLY A 229 8.55 7.72 9.30
N ILE A 230 7.80 6.62 9.38
CA ILE A 230 8.38 5.35 9.86
C ILE A 230 9.59 4.90 9.02
N ASN A 231 9.57 5.05 7.70
CA ASN A 231 10.74 4.70 6.88
C ASN A 231 11.89 5.71 7.00
N VAL A 232 11.58 7.00 7.17
CA VAL A 232 12.60 8.03 7.43
C VAL A 232 13.33 7.75 8.74
N VAL A 233 12.59 7.36 9.79
CA VAL A 233 13.16 7.01 11.10
C VAL A 233 13.87 5.67 11.05
N ASN A 234 13.26 4.61 10.50
CA ASN A 234 13.88 3.29 10.37
C ASN A 234 15.23 3.35 9.64
N LEU A 235 15.36 4.19 8.60
CA LEU A 235 16.60 4.32 7.85
C LEU A 235 17.63 5.25 8.53
N ASP A 236 17.23 6.02 9.54
CA ASP A 236 17.96 7.21 10.01
C ASP A 236 18.30 8.17 8.85
N GLY A 237 17.42 8.25 7.85
CA GLY A 237 17.72 8.81 6.54
C GLY A 237 17.74 10.33 6.47
N MET A 238 17.18 11.01 7.47
CA MET A 238 17.12 12.47 7.51
C MET A 238 17.37 13.02 8.92
N ARG A 239 17.61 14.32 8.98
CA ARG A 239 17.58 15.12 10.21
C ARG A 239 16.37 16.06 10.17
N ARG A 240 15.93 16.56 11.33
CA ARG A 240 14.74 17.44 11.48
C ARG A 240 14.67 18.53 10.43
N ARG A 241 15.75 19.30 10.26
CA ARG A 241 15.84 20.40 9.29
C ARG A 241 15.71 19.93 7.84
N THR A 242 16.26 18.77 7.51
CA THR A 242 16.19 18.17 6.17
C THR A 242 14.80 17.65 5.86
N LEU A 243 14.17 16.96 6.82
CA LEU A 243 12.80 16.47 6.68
C LEU A 243 11.82 17.63 6.46
N LEU A 244 11.91 18.69 7.28
CA LEU A 244 11.09 19.89 7.12
C LEU A 244 11.16 20.46 5.70
N ALA A 245 12.38 20.65 5.18
CA ALA A 245 12.59 21.18 3.83
C ALA A 245 12.10 20.20 2.73
N ALA A 246 12.33 18.90 2.90
CA ALA A 246 11.93 17.88 1.94
C ALA A 246 10.41 17.78 1.82
N VAL A 247 9.67 17.81 2.94
CA VAL A 247 8.20 17.74 2.93
C VAL A 247 7.62 18.99 2.28
N HIS A 248 8.17 20.19 2.55
CA HIS A 248 7.75 21.39 1.83
C HIS A 248 7.91 21.27 0.31
N GLY A 249 9.08 20.83 -0.16
CA GLY A 249 9.33 20.64 -1.60
C GLY A 249 8.48 19.53 -2.23
N PHE A 250 8.19 18.47 -1.47
CA PHE A 250 7.27 17.40 -1.90
C PHE A 250 5.87 17.97 -2.11
N LEU A 251 5.35 18.73 -1.14
CA LEU A 251 4.03 19.36 -1.22
C LEU A 251 3.95 20.38 -2.36
N ASP A 252 5.00 21.18 -2.58
CA ASP A 252 5.05 22.14 -3.70
C ASP A 252 4.95 21.41 -5.04
N THR A 253 5.74 20.35 -5.22
CA THR A 253 5.71 19.54 -6.44
C THR A 253 4.33 18.92 -6.66
N VAL A 254 3.66 18.44 -5.62
CA VAL A 254 2.29 17.90 -5.75
C VAL A 254 1.31 19.01 -6.13
N ARG A 255 1.42 20.20 -5.51
CA ARG A 255 0.56 21.36 -5.79
C ARG A 255 0.71 21.89 -7.21
N ASP A 256 1.88 21.76 -7.83
CA ASP A 256 2.08 22.10 -9.25
C ASP A 256 1.12 21.34 -10.19
N GLY A 257 0.74 20.11 -9.83
CA GLY A 257 -0.22 19.28 -10.58
C GLY A 257 -1.63 19.32 -10.01
N HIS A 258 -1.76 19.61 -8.72
CA HIS A 258 -3.01 19.57 -7.97
C HIS A 258 -3.25 20.85 -7.16
N PRO A 259 -3.52 22.00 -7.82
CA PRO A 259 -3.58 23.30 -7.14
C PRO A 259 -4.66 23.40 -6.06
N THR A 260 -5.77 22.66 -6.22
CA THR A 260 -6.94 22.74 -5.33
C THR A 260 -7.40 21.40 -4.78
N ALA A 261 -6.79 20.27 -5.16
CA ALA A 261 -7.20 18.96 -4.64
C ALA A 261 -6.90 18.89 -3.13
N PRO A 262 -7.79 18.37 -2.29
CA PRO A 262 -7.48 18.18 -0.87
C PRO A 262 -6.27 17.25 -0.69
N ILE A 263 -5.30 17.68 0.12
CA ILE A 263 -4.15 16.88 0.55
C ILE A 263 -4.28 16.64 2.05
N LEU A 264 -4.34 15.38 2.45
CA LEU A 264 -4.29 14.96 3.85
C LEU A 264 -2.89 14.45 4.19
N LEU A 265 -2.14 15.23 4.95
CA LEU A 265 -0.86 14.81 5.52
C LEU A 265 -1.14 14.03 6.82
N ILE A 266 -0.74 12.76 6.85
CA ILE A 266 -0.94 11.85 7.97
C ILE A 266 0.38 11.69 8.71
N THR A 267 0.40 12.02 10.00
CA THR A 267 1.60 11.80 10.82
C THR A 267 1.79 10.30 11.12
N PRO A 268 2.98 9.84 11.56
CA PRO A 268 3.18 8.44 11.91
C PRO A 268 2.16 7.90 12.91
N LEU A 269 1.74 6.65 12.71
CA LEU A 269 1.08 5.87 13.75
C LEU A 269 2.02 5.66 14.94
N HIS A 270 1.50 5.23 16.08
CA HIS A 270 2.32 4.80 17.19
C HIS A 270 3.08 3.51 16.83
N CYS A 271 4.36 3.44 17.19
CA CYS A 271 5.16 2.24 17.10
C CYS A 271 6.27 2.32 18.14
N GLU A 272 6.13 1.53 19.20
CA GLU A 272 6.94 1.63 20.42
C GLU A 272 8.45 1.67 20.14
N ILE A 273 8.94 0.83 19.20
CA ILE A 273 10.38 0.73 18.94
C ILE A 273 11.00 2.05 18.47
N HIS A 274 10.22 2.93 17.82
CA HIS A 274 10.71 4.20 17.27
C HIS A 274 10.04 5.45 17.86
N GLU A 275 9.15 5.27 18.83
CA GLU A 275 8.43 6.39 19.45
C GLU A 275 9.40 7.41 20.04
N ARG A 276 10.41 6.94 20.79
CA ARG A 276 11.45 7.75 21.44
C ARG A 276 12.88 7.39 21.06
N THR A 277 13.06 6.43 20.16
CA THR A 277 14.37 5.91 19.76
C THR A 277 14.57 6.11 18.26
N PRO A 278 15.55 6.91 17.84
CA PRO A 278 15.88 7.04 16.42
C PRO A 278 16.32 5.70 15.82
N GLY A 279 16.32 5.63 14.50
CA GLY A 279 16.92 4.49 13.79
C GLY A 279 18.43 4.36 13.97
N PRO A 280 19.06 3.43 13.24
CA PRO A 280 18.41 2.52 12.29
C PRO A 280 17.50 1.49 12.96
N GLY A 281 16.51 1.00 12.23
CA GLY A 281 15.80 -0.24 12.55
C GLY A 281 16.63 -1.46 12.12
N GLY A 282 16.43 -2.59 12.79
CA GLY A 282 17.12 -3.85 12.49
C GLY A 282 16.22 -5.06 12.75
N ILE A 283 16.62 -6.20 12.19
CA ILE A 283 15.99 -7.50 12.50
C ILE A 283 16.48 -7.92 13.89
N ASP A 284 15.55 -8.39 14.73
CA ASP A 284 15.85 -8.98 16.03
C ASP A 284 16.54 -10.34 15.86
N PRO A 285 17.84 -10.47 16.21
CA PRO A 285 18.57 -11.72 16.04
C PRO A 285 18.02 -12.86 16.90
N ALA A 286 17.47 -12.54 18.09
CA ALA A 286 16.94 -13.53 19.01
C ALA A 286 15.61 -14.11 18.48
N ALA A 287 14.74 -13.25 17.92
CA ALA A 287 13.54 -13.70 17.24
C ALA A 287 13.87 -14.54 16.01
N LEU A 288 14.84 -14.09 15.19
CA LEU A 288 15.26 -14.77 13.98
C LEU A 288 15.81 -16.19 14.27
N ALA A 289 16.57 -16.35 15.36
CA ALA A 289 17.06 -17.66 15.81
C ALA A 289 15.94 -18.67 16.15
N THR A 290 14.71 -18.17 16.37
CA THR A 290 13.51 -18.99 16.60
C THR A 290 12.58 -19.07 15.37
N GLY A 291 13.06 -18.65 14.20
CA GLY A 291 12.29 -18.67 12.94
C GLY A 291 11.26 -17.53 12.84
N ARG A 292 11.34 -16.51 13.69
CA ARG A 292 10.40 -15.38 13.72
C ARG A 292 11.06 -14.11 13.21
N LEU A 293 10.37 -13.40 12.32
CA LEU A 293 10.79 -12.07 11.88
C LEU A 293 10.21 -11.01 12.83
N ARG A 294 11.07 -10.36 13.60
CA ARG A 294 10.73 -9.18 14.41
C ARG A 294 11.74 -8.07 14.16
N PHE A 295 11.32 -6.84 14.46
CA PHE A 295 12.12 -5.65 14.30
C PHE A 295 12.38 -4.96 15.64
N LEU A 296 13.51 -4.27 15.72
CA LEU A 296 13.89 -3.43 16.86
C LEU A 296 14.58 -2.16 16.36
N ALA A 297 14.57 -1.12 17.18
CA ALA A 297 15.43 0.04 16.97
C ALA A 297 16.83 -0.23 17.54
N THR A 298 17.85 0.13 16.77
CA THR A 298 19.27 -0.02 17.17
C THR A 298 19.88 1.29 17.67
N GLY A 299 19.14 2.39 17.58
CA GLY A 299 19.54 3.70 18.08
C GLY A 299 19.48 3.82 19.61
N THR A 300 19.90 4.97 20.12
CA THR A 300 19.85 5.30 21.55
C THR A 300 18.60 6.12 21.86
N THR A 301 17.80 5.68 22.83
CA THR A 301 16.59 6.39 23.25
C THR A 301 16.89 7.83 23.66
N GLY A 302 16.12 8.78 23.13
CA GLY A 302 16.26 10.20 23.40
C GLY A 302 17.39 10.91 22.66
N ASP A 303 18.18 10.22 21.82
CA ASP A 303 19.26 10.83 21.03
C ASP A 303 18.72 11.72 19.91
N THR A 304 18.28 12.92 20.26
CA THR A 304 17.64 13.89 19.35
C THR A 304 18.41 15.21 19.27
N ALA A 305 19.48 15.37 20.05
CA ALA A 305 20.22 16.64 20.20
C ALA A 305 20.80 17.19 18.88
N LEU A 306 21.14 16.30 17.93
CA LEU A 306 21.63 16.65 16.60
C LEU A 306 20.55 16.55 15.51
N GLY A 307 19.28 16.61 15.91
CA GLY A 307 18.14 16.57 15.00
C GLY A 307 17.88 15.20 14.40
N ARG A 308 18.35 14.11 15.02
CA ARG A 308 17.89 12.76 14.66
C ARG A 308 16.39 12.64 14.96
N LEU A 309 15.73 11.80 14.20
CA LEU A 309 14.27 11.72 14.19
C LEU A 309 13.79 10.49 14.96
N THR A 310 12.86 10.71 15.87
CA THR A 310 11.94 9.70 16.43
C THR A 310 10.57 9.90 15.80
N LEU A 311 9.61 9.00 16.03
CA LEU A 311 8.23 9.21 15.55
C LEU A 311 7.60 10.45 16.17
N GLU A 312 7.80 10.69 17.48
CA GLU A 312 7.37 11.93 18.15
C GLU A 312 7.89 13.18 17.42
N ALA A 313 9.20 13.22 17.14
CA ALA A 313 9.83 14.34 16.45
C ALA A 313 9.30 14.51 15.01
N VAL A 314 8.96 13.42 14.32
CA VAL A 314 8.34 13.50 12.98
C VAL A 314 6.92 14.07 13.07
N ARG A 315 6.10 13.66 14.05
CA ARG A 315 4.75 14.23 14.22
C ARG A 315 4.81 15.74 14.40
N GLU A 316 5.74 16.23 15.23
CA GLU A 316 5.98 17.67 15.41
C GLU A 316 6.37 18.36 14.10
N VAL A 317 7.34 17.80 13.34
CA VAL A 317 7.78 18.39 12.07
C VAL A 317 6.63 18.48 11.07
N LEU A 318 5.80 17.45 10.94
CA LEU A 318 4.68 17.46 10.00
C LEU A 318 3.58 18.44 10.44
N ALA A 319 3.35 18.58 11.75
CA ALA A 319 2.46 19.61 12.29
C ALA A 319 3.00 21.02 12.01
N ASP A 320 4.30 21.25 12.20
CA ASP A 320 4.97 22.50 11.86
C ASP A 320 4.80 22.82 10.36
N VAL A 321 4.98 21.84 9.45
CA VAL A 321 4.80 22.03 8.00
C VAL A 321 3.42 22.58 7.67
N VAL A 322 2.37 21.97 8.22
CA VAL A 322 0.98 22.39 7.95
C VAL A 322 0.71 23.76 8.58
N ALA A 323 1.20 24.02 9.79
CA ALA A 323 1.05 25.33 10.43
C ALA A 323 1.72 26.46 9.64
N HIS A 324 2.90 26.22 9.05
CA HIS A 324 3.59 27.19 8.18
C HIS A 324 2.90 27.39 6.82
N ARG A 325 1.94 26.54 6.45
CA ARG A 325 1.15 26.60 5.22
C ARG A 325 -0.33 26.86 5.48
N ALA A 326 -0.63 27.63 6.53
CA ALA A 326 -2.00 27.99 6.89
C ALA A 326 -2.74 28.80 5.80
N ASP A 327 -2.02 29.28 4.79
CA ASP A 327 -2.55 29.93 3.60
C ASP A 327 -3.07 28.95 2.53
N ASP A 328 -2.74 27.66 2.60
CA ASP A 328 -3.30 26.60 1.76
C ASP A 328 -4.55 26.00 2.44
N PRO A 329 -5.78 26.37 2.01
CA PRO A 329 -7.02 25.90 2.64
C PRO A 329 -7.32 24.42 2.34
N HIS A 330 -6.55 23.80 1.44
CA HIS A 330 -6.75 22.41 0.99
C HIS A 330 -5.67 21.48 1.54
N LEU A 331 -4.77 21.95 2.42
CA LEU A 331 -3.82 21.13 3.13
C LEU A 331 -4.31 20.87 4.55
N HIS A 332 -4.45 19.60 4.90
CA HIS A 332 -5.01 19.16 6.17
C HIS A 332 -4.04 18.21 6.86
N LEU A 333 -4.02 18.25 8.20
CA LEU A 333 -3.27 17.32 9.03
C LEU A 333 -4.22 16.31 9.67
N LEU A 334 -3.85 15.04 9.65
CA LEU A 334 -4.44 14.00 10.49
C LEU A 334 -3.34 13.47 11.40
N ASP A 335 -3.55 13.54 12.72
CA ASP A 335 -2.67 12.90 13.67
C ASP A 335 -2.82 11.38 13.56
N GLY A 336 -1.77 10.68 13.17
CA GLY A 336 -1.75 9.22 13.05
C GLY A 336 -2.06 8.50 14.36
N LEU A 337 -1.88 9.17 15.51
CA LEU A 337 -2.29 8.63 16.81
C LEU A 337 -3.81 8.50 16.95
N GLU A 338 -4.60 9.23 16.18
CA GLU A 338 -6.06 9.04 16.11
C GLU A 338 -6.42 7.74 15.38
N LEU A 339 -5.58 7.28 14.44
CA LEU A 339 -5.79 6.02 13.73
C LEU A 339 -5.27 4.82 14.55
N TYR A 340 -4.08 4.93 15.13
CA TYR A 340 -3.48 3.91 15.98
C TYR A 340 -2.47 4.54 16.94
N GLY A 341 -2.84 4.64 18.22
CA GLY A 341 -2.06 5.27 19.27
C GLY A 341 -1.47 4.28 20.30
N ALA A 342 -0.77 4.82 21.30
CA ALA A 342 -0.11 4.01 22.34
C ALA A 342 -1.08 3.09 23.12
N ALA A 343 -2.33 3.53 23.31
CA ALA A 343 -3.36 2.72 23.96
C ALA A 343 -3.80 1.55 23.08
N ASP A 344 -3.88 1.77 21.77
CA ASP A 344 -4.21 0.73 20.81
C ASP A 344 -3.07 -0.29 20.71
N GLU A 345 -1.80 0.14 20.68
CA GLU A 345 -0.66 -0.80 20.68
C GLU A 345 -0.58 -1.64 21.95
N ARG A 346 -0.94 -1.08 23.12
CA ARG A 346 -1.04 -1.89 24.34
C ARG A 346 -2.16 -2.93 24.27
N ALA A 347 -3.27 -2.63 23.59
CA ALA A 347 -4.42 -3.52 23.47
C ALA A 347 -4.26 -4.56 22.35
N ALA A 348 -3.64 -4.16 21.24
CA ALA A 348 -3.36 -4.95 20.05
C ALA A 348 -1.91 -4.67 19.59
N PRO A 349 -0.92 -5.34 20.23
CA PRO A 349 0.50 -5.11 19.92
C PRO A 349 0.88 -5.50 18.50
N LEU A 350 1.84 -4.79 17.93
CA LEU A 350 2.39 -5.08 16.60
C LEU A 350 3.09 -6.46 16.63
N PRO A 351 2.65 -7.46 15.85
CA PRO A 351 3.13 -8.84 15.94
C PRO A 351 4.63 -9.00 15.66
N ASP A 352 5.20 -8.15 14.81
CA ASP A 352 6.64 -8.12 14.50
C ASP A 352 7.35 -6.92 15.14
N GLY A 353 6.66 -6.12 15.96
CA GLY A 353 7.16 -4.89 16.56
C GLY A 353 7.15 -3.66 15.64
N LEU A 354 6.62 -3.77 14.41
CA LEU A 354 6.66 -2.67 13.44
C LEU A 354 5.37 -2.52 12.60
N HIS A 355 4.71 -3.61 12.21
CA HIS A 355 3.59 -3.59 11.28
C HIS A 355 2.30 -4.09 11.93
N PRO A 356 1.15 -3.45 11.67
CA PRO A 356 -0.14 -3.86 12.21
C PRO A 356 -0.57 -5.21 11.67
N ASP A 357 -1.22 -6.03 12.49
CA ASP A 357 -1.89 -7.23 11.99
C ASP A 357 -3.19 -6.88 11.24
N THR A 358 -3.89 -7.90 10.74
CA THR A 358 -5.14 -7.72 9.98
C THR A 358 -6.24 -6.99 10.78
N ALA A 359 -6.41 -7.34 12.06
CA ALA A 359 -7.41 -6.68 12.90
C ALA A 359 -7.08 -5.20 13.11
N THR A 360 -5.79 -4.89 13.28
CA THR A 360 -5.30 -3.52 13.43
C THR A 360 -5.41 -2.74 12.11
N HIS A 361 -5.18 -3.38 10.96
CA HIS A 361 -5.47 -2.78 9.65
C HIS A 361 -6.95 -2.39 9.51
N HIS A 362 -7.89 -3.25 9.92
CA HIS A 362 -9.31 -2.94 9.90
C HIS A 362 -9.67 -1.81 10.87
N LEU A 363 -9.06 -1.76 12.05
CA LEU A 363 -9.22 -0.65 12.99
C LEU A 363 -8.78 0.69 12.37
N ILE A 364 -7.59 0.72 11.77
CA ILE A 364 -7.05 1.90 11.09
C ILE A 364 -7.99 2.33 9.96
N ALA A 365 -8.43 1.39 9.12
CA ALA A 365 -9.37 1.65 8.02
C ALA A 365 -10.68 2.25 8.53
N TRP A 366 -11.29 1.65 9.55
CA TRP A 366 -12.54 2.12 10.13
C TRP A 366 -12.41 3.55 10.68
N ARG A 367 -11.37 3.84 11.48
CA ARG A 367 -11.14 5.19 12.01
C ARG A 367 -10.86 6.20 10.91
N PHE A 368 -10.13 5.81 9.88
CA PHE A 368 -9.90 6.66 8.72
C PHE A 368 -11.21 6.99 7.99
N VAL A 369 -12.10 6.01 7.80
CA VAL A 369 -13.42 6.20 7.19
C VAL A 369 -14.26 7.17 8.01
N GLU A 370 -14.30 7.02 9.34
CA GLU A 370 -15.01 7.95 10.24
C GLU A 370 -14.45 9.37 10.14
N HIS A 371 -13.12 9.52 10.11
CA HIS A 371 -12.48 10.81 9.88
C HIS A 371 -12.89 11.39 8.52
N ALA A 372 -12.76 10.62 7.44
CA ALA A 372 -13.02 11.04 6.07
C ALA A 372 -14.48 11.46 5.82
N ARG A 373 -15.44 10.88 6.56
CA ARG A 373 -16.87 11.24 6.50
C ARG A 373 -17.24 12.43 7.37
N SER A 374 -16.37 12.87 8.27
CA SER A 374 -16.66 14.03 9.13
C SER A 374 -16.85 15.30 8.27
N ARG A 375 -17.79 16.18 8.65
CA ARG A 375 -18.21 17.34 7.83
C ARG A 375 -17.10 18.34 7.48
N HIS A 376 -15.97 18.27 8.19
CA HIS A 376 -14.82 19.13 8.00
C HIS A 376 -13.60 18.36 7.47
N ALA A 377 -13.76 17.10 7.10
CA ALA A 377 -12.68 16.28 6.58
C ALA A 377 -12.29 16.73 5.17
N PRO A 378 -11.00 16.58 4.79
CA PRO A 378 -10.54 16.77 3.41
C PRO A 378 -11.32 15.95 2.37
N PHE A 379 -11.84 14.80 2.79
CA PHE A 379 -12.57 13.87 1.94
C PHE A 379 -14.06 14.20 1.82
N ALA A 380 -14.61 15.10 2.65
CA ALA A 380 -16.03 15.41 2.68
C ALA A 380 -16.61 15.96 1.35
N PRO A 381 -15.88 16.78 0.57
CA PRO A 381 -16.33 17.22 -0.76
C PRO A 381 -16.42 16.09 -1.79
N VAL A 382 -15.71 14.98 -1.54
CA VAL A 382 -15.46 13.90 -2.50
C VAL A 382 -16.30 12.66 -2.19
N VAL A 383 -16.45 12.32 -0.91
CA VAL A 383 -17.11 11.08 -0.43
C VAL A 383 -18.64 11.19 -0.40
N GLY A 384 -19.19 12.41 -0.48
CA GLY A 384 -20.62 12.64 -0.31
C GLY A 384 -21.06 12.41 1.14
N HIS A 385 -22.00 13.22 1.63
CA HIS A 385 -22.53 13.03 2.98
C HIS A 385 -23.62 11.95 2.93
N THR A 386 -23.36 10.76 3.45
CA THR A 386 -24.45 9.90 3.92
C THR A 386 -25.05 10.58 5.15
N THR A 387 -26.07 11.41 4.92
CA THR A 387 -26.98 11.78 6.01
C THR A 387 -27.59 10.48 6.51
N GLY A 388 -27.17 10.03 7.68
CA GLY A 388 -27.82 8.93 8.39
C GLY A 388 -29.31 9.21 8.45
N GLY A 389 -30.07 8.52 7.61
CA GLY A 389 -31.51 8.50 7.69
C GLY A 389 -31.86 7.75 8.97
N SER A 390 -32.31 8.50 9.97
CA SER A 390 -33.14 7.92 11.03
C SER A 390 -34.33 7.24 10.35
N ARG A 391 -34.42 5.91 10.48
CA ARG A 391 -35.68 5.17 10.57
C ARG A 391 -35.43 3.77 11.11
#